data_AF-A0AAW4EPF9-F1
#
_entry.id   AF-A0AAW4EPF9-F1
#
_cell.length_a   1.000
_cell.length_b   1.000
_cell.length_c   1.000
_cell.angle_alpha   90.00
_cell.angle_beta   90.00
_cell.angle_gamma   90.00
#
_symmetry.space_group_name_H-M   'P 1'
#
loop_
_entity.id
_entity.type
_entity.pdbx_description
1 polymer ?
#
loop_
_entity_poly.entity_id
_entity_poly.type
_entity_poly.pdbx_seq_one_letter_code
_entity_poly.pdbx_strand_id
1 'polypeptide(L)'
;MIELLDLQQTLHAFAACNDDHGVYASFGWVHATDGDLLQARFWLPPDEETAFDDDSEVPAEARALGLSTYLEPATFADVLDVQKRQRPLSTLAAYAQALAYYHEYDAFQQIEGIDEALGEATAADQAAARDAGVGAGIFASFDLQLLACVDEQLKATAQAVAHLHEVSVGESLARCRALPLLLGEALDRNRAQAIKDQFEAIGATVQVYGFKSFPWMDAPVLR
;
A
#
# COMPACT_ATOMS: atom_id res chain seq x y z
N MET A 1 15.24 -20.64 -11.52
CA MET A 1 14.39 -21.42 -10.59
C MET A 1 13.23 -20.54 -10.25
N ILE A 2 12.02 -20.98 -10.55
CA ILE A 2 10.79 -20.24 -10.29
C ILE A 2 10.51 -20.29 -8.78
N GLU A 3 10.46 -19.12 -8.14
CA GLU A 3 10.03 -18.98 -6.76
C GLU A 3 8.50 -18.94 -6.71
N LEU A 4 7.91 -19.84 -5.90
CA LEU A 4 6.46 -19.94 -5.73
C LEU A 4 6.05 -19.37 -4.39
N LEU A 5 5.10 -18.44 -4.41
CA LEU A 5 4.51 -17.79 -3.26
C LEU A 5 3.15 -18.42 -2.93
N ASP A 6 2.76 -18.43 -1.66
CA ASP A 6 1.34 -18.53 -1.31
C ASP A 6 0.63 -17.18 -1.45
N LEU A 7 -0.70 -17.16 -1.32
CA LEU A 7 -1.48 -15.93 -1.46
C LEU A 7 -1.03 -14.84 -0.48
N GLN A 8 -0.70 -15.18 0.77
CA GLN A 8 -0.29 -14.19 1.76
C GLN A 8 1.03 -13.55 1.36
N GLN A 9 1.98 -14.35 0.91
CA GLN A 9 3.27 -13.88 0.40
C GLN A 9 3.13 -13.02 -0.85
N THR A 10 2.22 -13.38 -1.77
CA THR A 10 1.89 -12.55 -2.94
C THR A 10 1.34 -11.19 -2.52
N LEU A 11 0.37 -11.13 -1.61
CA LEU A 11 -0.16 -9.87 -1.09
C LEU A 11 0.93 -9.04 -0.39
N HIS A 12 1.84 -9.69 0.34
CA HIS A 12 2.99 -9.02 0.96
C HIS A 12 3.94 -8.43 -0.08
N ALA A 13 4.17 -9.12 -1.20
CA ALA A 13 5.01 -8.62 -2.29
C ALA A 13 4.40 -7.35 -2.93
N PHE A 14 3.09 -7.35 -3.18
CA PHE A 14 2.37 -6.15 -3.66
C PHE A 14 2.42 -5.00 -2.64
N ALA A 15 2.18 -5.30 -1.36
CA ALA A 15 2.23 -4.29 -0.28
C ALA A 15 3.64 -3.73 -0.03
N ALA A 16 4.70 -4.41 -0.47
CA ALA A 16 6.07 -3.94 -0.35
C ALA A 16 6.38 -2.80 -1.34
N CYS A 17 5.67 -2.75 -2.47
CA CYS A 17 5.70 -1.65 -3.43
C CYS A 17 5.27 -0.33 -2.76
N ASN A 18 5.70 0.79 -3.34
CA ASN A 18 5.39 2.12 -2.81
C ASN A 18 4.03 2.65 -3.30
N ASP A 19 3.67 2.26 -4.52
CA ASP A 19 2.54 2.74 -5.31
C ASP A 19 2.35 1.80 -6.52
N ASP A 20 1.35 2.10 -7.35
CA ASP A 20 1.04 1.34 -8.57
C ASP A 20 2.20 1.33 -9.55
N HIS A 21 2.95 2.44 -9.66
CA HIS A 21 4.14 2.47 -10.52
C HIS A 21 5.19 1.47 -10.03
N GLY A 22 5.36 1.34 -8.72
CA GLY A 22 6.19 0.30 -8.11
C GLY A 22 5.71 -1.12 -8.41
N VAL A 23 4.39 -1.36 -8.51
CA VAL A 23 3.83 -2.66 -8.92
C VAL A 23 4.21 -2.96 -10.37
N TYR A 24 3.93 -2.02 -11.30
CA TYR A 24 4.30 -2.17 -12.72
C TYR A 24 5.79 -2.37 -12.94
N ALA A 25 6.63 -1.71 -12.15
CA ALA A 25 8.08 -1.84 -12.26
C ALA A 25 8.63 -3.15 -11.66
N SER A 26 7.84 -3.85 -10.84
CA SER A 26 8.29 -5.05 -10.11
C SER A 26 7.78 -6.35 -10.70
N PHE A 27 6.63 -6.33 -11.38
CA PHE A 27 5.95 -7.54 -11.84
C PHE A 27 5.48 -7.37 -13.28
N GLY A 28 5.80 -8.35 -14.13
CA GLY A 28 5.28 -8.43 -15.50
C GLY A 28 3.89 -9.08 -15.57
N TRP A 29 3.65 -10.09 -14.73
CA TRP A 29 2.36 -10.80 -14.69
C TRP A 29 2.10 -11.46 -13.34
N VAL A 30 0.87 -11.89 -13.10
CA VAL A 30 0.53 -12.81 -12.00
C VAL A 30 0.11 -14.14 -12.59
N HIS A 31 0.87 -15.20 -12.31
CA HIS A 31 0.49 -16.57 -12.63
C HIS A 31 0.09 -17.30 -11.35
N ALA A 32 -0.87 -18.22 -11.46
CA ALA A 32 -1.33 -19.02 -10.34
C ALA A 32 -1.58 -20.46 -10.77
N THR A 33 -1.51 -21.40 -9.82
CA THR A 33 -2.06 -22.73 -10.03
C THR A 33 -3.58 -22.70 -9.93
N ASP A 34 -4.25 -23.51 -10.75
CA ASP A 34 -5.72 -23.58 -10.75
C ASP A 34 -6.30 -24.08 -9.41
N GLY A 35 -7.55 -23.69 -9.12
CA GLY A 35 -8.32 -24.18 -7.97
C GLY A 35 -8.54 -23.13 -6.88
N ASP A 36 -8.56 -23.58 -5.62
CA ASP A 36 -8.77 -22.69 -4.46
C ASP A 36 -7.55 -21.78 -4.25
N LEU A 37 -7.75 -20.46 -4.36
CA LEU A 37 -6.68 -19.47 -4.21
C LEU A 37 -6.00 -19.48 -2.84
N LEU A 38 -6.66 -19.98 -1.79
CA LEU A 38 -6.00 -20.15 -0.49
C LEU A 38 -4.97 -21.28 -0.48
N GLN A 39 -5.06 -22.22 -1.42
CA GLN A 39 -4.12 -23.32 -1.60
C GLN A 39 -3.24 -23.13 -2.84
N ALA A 40 -3.54 -22.12 -3.67
CA ALA A 40 -2.81 -21.86 -4.90
C ALA A 40 -1.36 -21.42 -4.63
N ARG A 41 -0.51 -21.71 -5.61
CA ARG A 41 0.84 -21.18 -5.71
C ARG A 41 0.89 -20.13 -6.78
N PHE A 42 1.57 -19.03 -6.47
CA PHE A 42 1.71 -17.87 -7.33
C PHE A 42 3.14 -17.70 -7.77
N TRP A 43 3.30 -17.18 -8.97
CA TRP A 43 4.58 -16.72 -9.49
C TRP A 43 4.44 -15.30 -10.02
N LEU A 44 5.38 -14.45 -9.62
CA LEU A 44 5.47 -13.04 -9.99
C LEU A 44 6.74 -12.82 -10.82
N PRO A 45 6.72 -13.11 -12.14
CA PRO A 45 7.84 -12.78 -13.03
C PRO A 45 8.12 -11.27 -12.98
N PRO A 46 9.40 -10.84 -13.05
CA PRO A 46 9.78 -9.43 -12.92
C PRO A 46 9.36 -8.58 -14.13
N ASP A 47 9.16 -9.20 -15.30
CA ASP A 47 8.84 -8.53 -16.56
C ASP A 47 8.06 -9.48 -17.49
N GLU A 48 7.49 -8.93 -18.57
CA GLU A 48 6.72 -9.69 -19.55
C GLU A 48 7.56 -10.73 -20.31
N GLU A 49 8.83 -10.42 -20.60
CA GLU A 49 9.76 -11.32 -21.29
C GLU A 49 10.01 -12.59 -20.47
N THR A 50 10.02 -12.47 -19.15
CA THR A 50 10.10 -13.62 -18.25
C THR A 50 8.74 -14.32 -18.08
N ALA A 51 7.63 -13.57 -18.15
CA ALA A 51 6.28 -14.09 -17.92
C ALA A 51 5.79 -15.01 -19.05
N PHE A 52 6.27 -14.81 -20.27
CA PHE A 52 5.83 -15.54 -21.45
C PHE A 52 7.01 -16.04 -22.31
N ASP A 53 6.80 -17.14 -23.02
CA ASP A 53 7.74 -17.61 -24.05
C ASP A 53 7.50 -16.91 -25.41
N ASP A 54 8.29 -17.27 -26.43
CA ASP A 54 8.25 -16.66 -27.76
C ASP A 54 6.86 -16.76 -28.45
N ASP A 55 6.03 -17.72 -28.03
CA ASP A 55 4.67 -17.93 -28.54
C ASP A 55 3.61 -17.20 -27.68
N SER A 56 4.04 -16.35 -26.75
CA SER A 56 3.19 -15.69 -25.75
C SER A 56 2.44 -16.67 -24.83
N GLU A 57 2.97 -17.88 -24.65
CA GLU A 57 2.46 -18.86 -23.70
C GLU A 57 3.20 -18.77 -22.36
N VAL A 58 2.59 -19.28 -21.28
CA VAL A 58 3.31 -19.46 -20.02
C VAL A 58 4.50 -20.40 -20.25
N PRO A 59 5.74 -20.05 -19.81
CA PRO A 59 6.92 -20.85 -20.07
C PRO A 59 6.75 -22.32 -19.66
N ALA A 60 7.34 -23.24 -20.43
CA ALA A 60 7.18 -24.68 -20.21
C ALA A 60 7.55 -25.13 -18.78
N GLU A 61 8.56 -24.49 -18.17
CA GLU A 61 8.94 -24.75 -16.78
C GLU A 61 7.89 -24.28 -15.75
N ALA A 62 7.22 -23.16 -15.99
CA ALA A 62 6.10 -22.69 -15.18
C ALA A 62 4.86 -23.59 -15.36
N ARG A 63 4.55 -23.98 -16.60
CA ARG A 63 3.45 -24.92 -16.90
C ARG A 63 3.67 -26.29 -16.25
N ALA A 64 4.90 -26.78 -16.19
CA ALA A 64 5.24 -28.02 -15.50
C ALA A 64 4.98 -27.97 -13.99
N LEU A 65 4.90 -26.76 -13.41
CA LEU A 65 4.50 -26.51 -12.02
C LEU A 65 2.99 -26.31 -11.86
N GLY A 66 2.21 -26.41 -12.95
CA GLY A 66 0.76 -26.22 -12.96
C GLY A 66 0.32 -24.76 -12.99
N LEU A 67 1.21 -23.83 -13.33
CA LEU A 67 0.88 -22.40 -13.43
C LEU A 67 0.16 -22.06 -14.73
N SER A 68 -0.85 -21.21 -14.62
CA SER A 68 -1.60 -20.61 -15.72
C SER A 68 -1.61 -19.07 -15.58
N THR A 69 -1.92 -18.37 -16.66
CA THR A 69 -2.15 -16.92 -16.67
C THR A 69 -3.32 -16.58 -15.76
N TYR A 70 -3.12 -15.72 -14.76
CA TYR A 70 -4.17 -15.37 -13.80
C TYR A 70 -4.71 -13.96 -13.98
N LEU A 71 -3.92 -12.93 -13.69
CA LEU A 71 -4.30 -11.52 -13.83
C LEU A 71 -3.07 -10.66 -14.17
N GLU A 72 -3.33 -9.50 -14.78
CA GLU A 72 -2.34 -8.41 -14.83
C GLU A 72 -2.02 -7.91 -13.42
N PRO A 73 -0.78 -7.44 -13.16
CA PRO A 73 -0.43 -6.89 -11.85
C PRO A 73 -1.31 -5.70 -11.47
N ALA A 74 -1.65 -4.84 -12.43
CA ALA A 74 -2.55 -3.71 -12.21
C ALA A 74 -3.94 -4.16 -11.78
N THR A 75 -4.55 -5.08 -12.52
CA THR A 75 -5.86 -5.64 -12.20
C THR A 75 -5.85 -6.36 -10.85
N PHE A 76 -4.77 -7.10 -10.55
CA PHE A 76 -4.61 -7.73 -9.24
C PHE A 76 -4.61 -6.69 -8.11
N ALA A 77 -3.82 -5.61 -8.26
CA ALA A 77 -3.77 -4.51 -7.31
C ALA A 77 -5.13 -3.80 -7.16
N ASP A 78 -5.82 -3.53 -8.27
CA ASP A 78 -7.15 -2.91 -8.26
C ASP A 78 -8.18 -3.75 -7.49
N VAL A 79 -8.16 -5.08 -7.65
CA VAL A 79 -9.06 -5.97 -6.90
C VAL A 79 -8.76 -5.89 -5.39
N LEU A 80 -7.48 -5.87 -5.01
CA LEU A 80 -7.10 -5.69 -3.61
C LEU A 80 -7.55 -4.34 -3.08
N ASP A 81 -7.37 -3.25 -3.84
CA ASP A 81 -7.75 -1.90 -3.43
C ASP A 81 -9.27 -1.76 -3.27
N VAL A 82 -10.06 -2.26 -4.24
CA VAL A 82 -11.52 -2.26 -4.14
C VAL A 82 -11.99 -3.06 -2.93
N GLN A 83 -11.45 -4.27 -2.71
CA GLN A 83 -11.79 -5.07 -1.54
C GLN A 83 -11.40 -4.37 -0.23
N LYS A 84 -10.25 -3.68 -0.21
CA LYS A 84 -9.77 -2.91 0.93
C LYS A 84 -10.67 -1.71 1.24
N ARG A 85 -11.03 -0.92 0.23
CA ARG A 85 -11.91 0.24 0.36
C ARG A 85 -13.28 -0.16 0.87
N GLN A 86 -13.81 -1.26 0.37
CA GLN A 86 -15.10 -1.81 0.80
C GLN A 86 -15.04 -2.42 2.21
N ARG A 87 -13.95 -3.13 2.56
CA ARG A 87 -13.76 -3.75 3.88
C ARG A 87 -12.29 -3.64 4.32
N PRO A 88 -11.91 -2.56 5.03
CA PRO A 88 -10.52 -2.30 5.40
C PRO A 88 -9.87 -3.38 6.27
N LEU A 89 -10.68 -4.12 7.03
CA LEU A 89 -10.27 -5.22 7.91
C LEU A 89 -10.52 -6.60 7.27
N SER A 90 -10.56 -6.67 5.94
CA SER A 90 -10.70 -7.94 5.20
C SER A 90 -9.65 -8.98 5.63
N THR A 91 -10.08 -10.24 5.67
CA THR A 91 -9.21 -11.39 5.93
C THR A 91 -8.55 -11.87 4.64
N LEU A 92 -7.50 -12.70 4.74
CA LEU A 92 -6.88 -13.34 3.57
C LEU A 92 -7.90 -14.10 2.71
N ALA A 93 -8.87 -14.78 3.35
CA ALA A 93 -9.94 -15.49 2.66
C ALA A 93 -10.90 -14.54 1.91
N ALA A 94 -11.16 -13.34 2.44
CA ALA A 94 -11.96 -12.35 1.73
C ALA A 94 -11.24 -11.83 0.48
N TYR A 95 -9.92 -11.60 0.54
CA TYR A 95 -9.14 -11.26 -0.63
C TYR A 95 -9.07 -12.39 -1.67
N ALA A 96 -8.91 -13.64 -1.21
CA ALA A 96 -9.00 -14.80 -2.09
C ALA A 96 -10.35 -14.85 -2.83
N GLN A 97 -11.46 -14.60 -2.13
CA GLN A 97 -12.78 -14.58 -2.74
C GLN A 97 -12.93 -13.45 -3.76
N ALA A 98 -12.48 -12.23 -3.44
CA ALA A 98 -12.56 -11.08 -4.35
C ALA A 98 -11.75 -11.31 -5.63
N LEU A 99 -10.53 -11.86 -5.49
CA LEU A 99 -9.66 -12.22 -6.60
C LEU A 99 -10.31 -13.29 -7.49
N ALA A 100 -10.80 -14.38 -6.90
CA ALA A 100 -11.45 -15.46 -7.64
C ALA A 100 -12.71 -14.96 -8.38
N TYR A 101 -13.50 -14.11 -7.73
CA TYR A 101 -14.68 -13.49 -8.32
C TYR A 101 -14.31 -12.64 -9.53
N TYR A 102 -13.28 -11.78 -9.41
CA TYR A 102 -12.84 -10.96 -10.53
C TYR A 102 -12.35 -11.84 -11.68
N HIS A 103 -11.53 -12.86 -11.40
CA HIS A 103 -11.02 -13.76 -12.43
C HIS A 103 -12.13 -14.52 -13.18
N GLU A 104 -13.21 -14.90 -12.50
CA GLU A 104 -14.34 -15.61 -13.12
C GLU A 104 -15.28 -14.67 -13.90
N TYR A 105 -15.54 -13.46 -13.39
CA TYR A 105 -16.59 -12.58 -13.90
C TYR A 105 -16.10 -11.30 -14.58
N ASP A 106 -14.79 -11.04 -14.57
CA ASP A 106 -14.16 -9.78 -15.01
C ASP A 106 -14.87 -8.55 -14.44
N ALA A 107 -15.21 -8.64 -13.15
CA ALA A 107 -15.96 -7.63 -12.43
C ALA A 107 -15.58 -7.62 -10.96
N PHE A 108 -15.52 -6.43 -10.37
CA PHE A 108 -15.30 -6.31 -8.93
C PHE A 108 -16.47 -6.87 -8.13
N GLN A 109 -16.15 -7.65 -7.10
CA GLN A 109 -17.15 -8.16 -6.18
C GLN A 109 -17.85 -6.98 -5.48
N GLN A 110 -19.18 -6.97 -5.52
CA GLN A 110 -19.98 -6.02 -4.76
C GLN A 110 -20.34 -6.62 -3.41
N ILE A 111 -20.18 -5.84 -2.35
CA ILE A 111 -20.57 -6.25 -1.00
C ILE A 111 -21.90 -5.58 -0.66
N GLU A 112 -22.88 -6.42 -0.33
CA GLU A 112 -24.22 -5.97 0.08
C GLU A 112 -24.13 -4.99 1.26
N GLY A 113 -24.84 -3.86 1.16
CA GLY A 113 -24.88 -2.81 2.18
C GLY A 113 -23.78 -1.77 2.09
N ILE A 114 -22.89 -1.86 1.09
CA ILE A 114 -21.96 -0.77 0.73
C ILE A 114 -22.64 0.12 -0.33
N ASP A 115 -22.59 1.44 -0.13
CA ASP A 115 -23.23 2.41 -1.02
C ASP A 115 -22.77 2.21 -2.47
N GLU A 116 -23.72 2.26 -3.40
CA GLU A 116 -23.61 1.60 -4.71
C GLU A 116 -22.46 2.17 -5.58
N ALA A 117 -21.78 1.26 -6.30
CA ALA A 117 -20.65 1.44 -7.23
C ALA A 117 -19.24 1.54 -6.61
N LEU A 118 -18.61 0.38 -6.36
CA LEU A 118 -17.23 0.27 -5.82
C LEU A 118 -17.05 1.05 -4.51
N GLY A 119 -18.13 1.14 -3.72
CA GLY A 119 -18.25 2.08 -2.62
C GLY A 119 -17.26 1.85 -1.48
N GLU A 120 -17.22 2.85 -0.60
CA GLU A 120 -16.33 2.87 0.54
C GLU A 120 -17.02 2.28 1.78
N ALA A 121 -16.22 1.65 2.64
CA ALA A 121 -16.67 1.25 3.96
C ALA A 121 -17.23 2.44 4.74
N THR A 122 -18.07 2.15 5.72
CA THR A 122 -18.64 3.22 6.56
C THR A 122 -17.53 3.99 7.28
N ALA A 123 -17.78 5.25 7.63
CA ALA A 123 -16.83 6.04 8.42
C ALA A 123 -16.46 5.35 9.76
N ALA A 124 -17.37 4.56 10.33
CA ALA A 124 -17.10 3.77 11.53
C ALA A 124 -16.10 2.62 11.26
N ASP A 125 -16.23 1.93 10.14
CA ASP A 125 -15.30 0.86 9.75
C ASP A 125 -13.92 1.41 9.37
N GLN A 126 -13.88 2.57 8.69
CA GLN A 126 -12.63 3.27 8.39
C GLN A 126 -11.92 3.71 9.68
N ALA A 127 -12.66 4.26 10.64
CA ALA A 127 -12.12 4.62 11.95
C ALA A 127 -11.59 3.40 12.71
N ALA A 128 -12.35 2.30 12.73
CA ALA A 128 -11.93 1.05 13.37
C ALA A 128 -10.65 0.47 12.75
N ALA A 129 -10.50 0.56 11.43
CA ALA A 129 -9.30 0.14 10.74
C ALA A 129 -8.10 1.01 11.11
N ARG A 130 -8.30 2.32 11.15
CA ARG A 130 -7.26 3.28 11.54
C ARG A 130 -6.82 3.05 12.99
N ASP A 131 -7.74 2.80 13.91
CA ASP A 131 -7.46 2.45 15.30
C ASP A 131 -6.69 1.12 15.42
N ALA A 132 -6.92 0.18 14.50
CA ALA A 132 -6.16 -1.06 14.38
C ALA A 132 -4.77 -0.89 13.71
N GLY A 133 -4.39 0.35 13.37
CA GLY A 133 -3.13 0.66 12.69
C GLY A 133 -3.10 0.20 11.24
N VAL A 134 -4.26 0.10 10.59
CA VAL A 134 -4.42 -0.36 9.22
C VAL A 134 -4.72 0.83 8.30
N GLY A 135 -3.97 0.95 7.21
CA GLY A 135 -4.07 2.04 6.24
C GLY A 135 -5.28 1.91 5.33
N ALA A 136 -5.59 2.99 4.60
CA ALA A 136 -6.72 3.04 3.69
C ALA A 136 -6.47 2.23 2.40
N GLY A 137 -5.24 2.24 1.89
CA GLY A 137 -4.85 1.51 0.66
C GLY A 137 -4.15 0.18 0.94
N ILE A 138 -3.64 -0.41 -0.14
CA ILE A 138 -2.90 -1.69 -0.13
C ILE A 138 -1.39 -1.51 0.08
N PHE A 139 -0.89 -0.27 0.08
CA PHE A 139 0.50 0.06 0.34
C PHE A 139 0.68 0.61 1.76
N ALA A 140 1.90 0.51 2.28
CA ALA A 140 2.25 1.10 3.57
C ALA A 140 2.14 2.62 3.50
N SER A 141 1.40 3.22 4.43
CA SER A 141 1.25 4.67 4.53
C SER A 141 1.75 5.20 5.89
N PHE A 142 2.16 6.46 5.94
CA PHE A 142 2.78 7.06 7.11
C PHE A 142 2.19 8.43 7.42
N ASP A 143 1.93 8.68 8.70
CA ASP A 143 1.68 10.02 9.23
C ASP A 143 2.92 10.53 9.95
N LEU A 144 3.21 11.81 9.77
CA LEU A 144 4.36 12.47 10.38
C LEU A 144 3.89 13.62 11.26
N GLN A 145 4.39 13.66 12.49
CA GLN A 145 4.17 14.78 13.41
C GLN A 145 5.49 15.37 13.87
N LEU A 146 5.60 16.69 13.80
CA LEU A 146 6.65 17.44 14.45
C LEU A 146 6.34 17.51 15.96
N LEU A 147 7.20 16.91 16.79
CA LEU A 147 7.04 16.88 18.25
C LEU A 147 7.83 17.96 18.97
N ALA A 148 9.01 18.27 18.46
CA ALA A 148 9.90 19.27 19.05
C ALA A 148 10.75 19.94 17.98
N CYS A 149 11.09 21.21 18.21
CA CYS A 149 12.16 21.92 17.51
C CYS A 149 12.97 22.70 18.54
N VAL A 150 14.29 22.73 18.39
CA VAL A 150 15.15 23.56 19.24
C VAL A 150 14.93 25.04 18.91
N ASP A 151 15.01 25.91 19.92
CA ASP A 151 14.70 27.35 19.77
C ASP A 151 15.58 28.02 18.72
N GLU A 152 16.85 27.63 18.63
CA GLU A 152 17.79 28.13 17.63
C GLU A 152 17.37 27.81 16.20
N GLN A 153 16.61 26.72 16.01
CA GLN A 153 16.15 26.22 14.72
C GLN A 153 14.66 26.50 14.47
N LEU A 154 13.97 27.21 15.37
CA LEU A 154 12.55 27.52 15.24
C LEU A 154 12.24 28.23 13.91
N LYS A 155 13.10 29.16 13.48
CA LYS A 155 12.93 29.87 12.21
C LYS A 155 13.10 28.92 11.01
N ALA A 156 14.13 28.07 11.00
CA ALA A 156 14.38 27.12 9.93
C ALA A 156 13.24 26.09 9.84
N THR A 157 12.77 25.61 11.00
CA THR A 157 11.61 24.71 11.11
C THR A 157 10.35 25.35 10.56
N ALA A 158 10.05 26.60 10.95
CA ALA A 158 8.91 27.33 10.42
C ALA A 158 8.99 27.58 8.90
N GLN A 159 10.19 27.77 8.34
CA GLN A 159 10.37 27.88 6.89
C GLN A 159 10.13 26.55 6.17
N ALA A 160 10.60 25.44 6.74
CA ALA A 160 10.34 24.10 6.21
C ALA A 160 8.84 23.77 6.24
N VAL A 161 8.16 24.06 7.36
CA VAL A 161 6.69 23.91 7.49
C VAL A 161 5.95 24.80 6.49
N ALA A 162 6.35 26.06 6.34
CA ALA A 162 5.75 27.00 5.40
C ALA A 162 5.82 26.48 3.95
N HIS A 163 6.97 25.91 3.59
CA HIS A 163 7.15 25.29 2.28
C HIS A 163 6.30 24.03 2.11
N LEU A 164 6.31 23.14 3.12
CA LEU A 164 5.59 21.87 3.08
C LEU A 164 4.06 22.04 3.01
N HIS A 165 3.52 22.98 3.77
CA HIS A 165 2.07 23.26 3.84
C HIS A 165 1.62 24.39 2.91
N GLU A 166 2.55 25.00 2.17
CA GLU A 166 2.29 26.12 1.26
C GLU A 166 1.61 27.33 1.96
N VAL A 167 2.01 27.62 3.20
CA VAL A 167 1.50 28.73 4.02
C VAL A 167 2.57 29.78 4.30
N SER A 168 2.19 30.90 4.92
CA SER A 168 3.15 31.93 5.31
C SER A 168 4.11 31.46 6.41
N VAL A 169 5.32 32.02 6.45
CA VAL A 169 6.29 31.76 7.52
C VAL A 169 5.77 32.23 8.88
N GLY A 170 5.01 33.34 8.93
CA GLY A 170 4.44 33.85 10.19
C GLY A 170 3.42 32.89 10.79
N GLU A 171 2.55 32.32 9.95
CA GLU A 171 1.60 31.29 10.36
C GLU A 171 2.31 30.00 10.80
N SER A 172 3.29 29.55 10.01
CA SER A 172 4.09 28.37 10.35
C SER A 172 4.83 28.53 11.67
N LEU A 173 5.36 29.72 11.96
CA LEU A 173 6.02 30.02 13.23
C LEU A 173 5.05 29.90 14.41
N ALA A 174 3.80 30.35 14.25
CA ALA A 174 2.77 30.19 15.28
C ALA A 174 2.44 28.69 15.49
N ARG A 175 2.34 27.92 14.41
CA ARG A 175 2.11 26.46 14.46
C ARG A 175 3.28 25.71 15.12
N CYS A 176 4.53 26.02 14.77
CA CYS A 176 5.71 25.43 15.40
C CYS A 176 5.86 25.75 16.90
N ARG A 177 5.17 26.77 17.41
CA ARG A 177 5.11 27.07 18.85
C ARG A 177 3.98 26.33 19.57
N ALA A 178 3.06 25.72 18.81
CA ALA A 178 1.89 25.01 19.30
C ALA A 178 1.96 23.51 18.95
N LEU A 179 3.12 22.89 19.23
CA LEU A 179 3.36 21.47 18.96
C LEU A 179 2.44 20.55 19.81
N PRO A 180 2.12 19.33 19.33
CA PRO A 180 2.59 18.70 18.09
C PRO A 180 1.93 19.27 16.83
N LEU A 181 2.65 19.25 15.70
CA LEU A 181 2.16 19.70 14.40
C LEU A 181 2.19 18.57 13.38
N LEU A 182 1.06 18.29 12.72
CA LEU A 182 1.01 17.34 11.60
C LEU A 182 1.82 17.86 10.42
N LEU A 183 2.85 17.13 10.00
CA LEU A 183 3.64 17.45 8.81
C LEU A 183 2.99 16.89 7.54
N GLY A 184 2.41 15.70 7.63
CA GLY A 184 1.63 15.10 6.56
C GLY A 184 0.92 13.83 7.03
N GLU A 185 -0.12 13.44 6.30
CA GLU A 185 -0.93 12.25 6.55
C GLU A 185 -0.95 11.36 5.31
N ALA A 186 -1.14 10.05 5.52
CA ALA A 186 -1.27 9.03 4.49
C ALA A 186 -0.15 9.09 3.41
N LEU A 187 1.06 9.43 3.82
CA LEU A 187 2.21 9.56 2.92
C LEU A 187 2.73 8.19 2.50
N ASP A 188 3.19 8.07 1.25
CA ASP A 188 3.99 6.94 0.82
C ASP A 188 5.37 6.93 1.52
N ARG A 189 6.05 5.78 1.49
CA ARG A 189 7.31 5.57 2.21
C ARG A 189 8.40 6.57 1.80
N ASN A 190 8.53 6.82 0.51
CA ASN A 190 9.59 7.69 -0.03
C ASN A 190 9.36 9.14 0.38
N ARG A 191 8.11 9.62 0.27
CA ARG A 191 7.76 10.97 0.66
C ARG A 191 7.85 11.17 2.18
N ALA A 192 7.41 10.19 2.96
CA ALA A 192 7.54 10.23 4.41
C ALA A 192 9.01 10.28 4.85
N GLN A 193 9.88 9.45 4.24
CA GLN A 193 11.31 9.48 4.53
C GLN A 193 11.93 10.83 4.18
N ALA A 194 11.62 11.38 3.00
CA ALA A 194 12.17 12.67 2.57
C ALA A 194 11.80 13.82 3.53
N ILE A 195 10.54 13.86 4.01
CA ILE A 195 10.09 14.85 4.98
C ILE A 195 10.78 14.62 6.34
N LYS A 196 10.86 13.37 6.81
CA LYS A 196 11.55 13.03 8.06
C LYS A 196 13.01 13.52 8.02
N ASP A 197 13.75 13.14 6.98
CA ASP A 197 15.16 13.49 6.82
C ASP A 197 15.36 15.01 6.74
N GLN A 198 14.48 15.73 6.03
CA GLN A 198 14.52 17.19 5.94
C GLN A 198 14.40 17.86 7.32
N PHE A 199 13.47 17.40 8.15
CA PHE A 199 13.23 17.99 9.47
C PHE A 199 14.29 17.55 10.50
N GLU A 200 14.72 16.29 10.48
CA GLU A 200 15.79 15.82 11.36
C GLU A 200 17.14 16.50 11.04
N ALA A 201 17.41 16.82 9.77
CA ALA A 201 18.61 17.57 9.35
C ALA A 201 18.68 18.99 9.96
N ILE A 202 17.55 19.58 10.33
CA ILE A 202 17.48 20.88 11.01
C ILE A 202 17.30 20.75 12.53
N GLY A 203 17.48 19.55 13.09
CA GLY A 203 17.42 19.29 14.53
C GLY A 203 16.01 19.25 15.11
N ALA A 204 14.97 19.09 14.28
CA ALA A 204 13.62 18.82 14.75
C ALA A 204 13.44 17.33 15.09
N THR A 205 12.52 17.05 16.01
CA THR A 205 12.08 15.68 16.35
C THR A 205 10.79 15.37 15.62
N VAL A 206 10.83 14.38 14.73
CA VAL A 206 9.66 13.90 13.98
C VAL A 206 9.22 12.56 14.56
N GLN A 207 7.94 12.47 14.91
CA GLN A 207 7.28 11.20 15.18
C GLN A 207 6.68 10.65 13.90
N VAL A 208 6.94 9.38 13.66
CA VAL A 208 6.42 8.61 12.52
C VAL A 208 5.40 7.62 13.04
N TYR A 209 4.22 7.60 12.42
CA TYR A 209 3.23 6.57 12.64
C TYR A 209 2.97 5.82 11.34
N GLY A 210 3.37 4.54 11.29
CA GLY A 210 3.20 3.68 10.12
C GLY A 210 1.91 2.87 10.19
N PHE A 211 1.18 2.81 9.07
CA PHE A 211 -0.04 2.03 8.92
C PHE A 211 0.18 0.82 8.02
N LYS A 212 -0.32 -0.32 8.48
CA LYS A 212 -0.23 -1.61 7.79
C LYS A 212 -1.10 -1.64 6.55
N SER A 213 -0.60 -2.23 5.46
CA SER A 213 -1.43 -2.55 4.29
C SER A 213 -2.55 -3.52 4.62
N PHE A 214 -2.25 -4.58 5.36
CA PHE A 214 -3.22 -5.62 5.74
C PHE A 214 -3.23 -5.88 7.25
N PRO A 215 -4.37 -6.31 7.84
CA PRO A 215 -4.49 -6.48 9.29
C PRO A 215 -3.46 -7.44 9.92
N TRP A 216 -3.02 -8.44 9.18
CA TRP A 216 -2.06 -9.46 9.64
C TRP A 216 -0.59 -9.07 9.47
N MET A 217 -0.29 -7.90 8.91
CA MET A 217 1.09 -7.42 8.76
C MET A 217 1.58 -6.73 10.03
N ASP A 218 2.91 -6.63 10.15
CA ASP A 218 3.55 -5.77 11.11
C ASP A 218 3.45 -4.29 10.69
N ALA A 219 3.47 -3.40 11.68
CA ALA A 219 3.48 -1.96 11.39
C ALA A 219 4.76 -1.59 10.63
N PRO A 220 4.66 -0.86 9.51
CA PRO A 220 5.83 -0.49 8.73
C PRO A 220 6.65 0.56 9.47
N VAL A 221 7.96 0.53 9.28
CA VAL A 221 8.91 1.50 9.84
C VAL A 221 9.65 2.22 8.71
N LEU A 222 9.94 3.50 8.93
CA LEU A 222 10.87 4.26 8.11
C LEU A 222 12.32 3.92 8.50
N ARG A 223 13.27 4.18 7.60
CA ARG A 223 14.69 3.91 7.81
C ARG A 223 15.43 5.10 8.43
#